data_AF-A0AAE7B5I2-F1
#
_entry.id   AF-A0AAE7B5I2-F1
#
_cell.length_a   1.000
_cell.length_b   1.000
_cell.length_c   1.000
_cell.angle_alpha   90.00
_cell.angle_beta   90.00
_cell.angle_gamma   90.00
#
_symmetry.space_group_name_H-M   'P 1'
#
loop_
_entity.id
_entity.type
_entity.pdbx_description
1 polymer ?
#
loop_
_entity_poly.entity_id
_entity_poly.type
_entity_poly.pdbx_seq_one_letter_code
_entity_poly.pdbx_strand_id
1 'polypeptide(L)' 'MKKIFFILLIVNISLFALEDFQGCKELKLSEAKSIISCPSGDYEVTFNLDRDKRDLIDAPTIVKIGEAPQKIIQYINK' A
#
# COMPACT_ATOMS: atom_id res chain seq x y z
N MET A 1 -1.54 -52.12 -25.08
CA MET A 1 -0.85 -50.84 -25.36
C MET A 1 -1.90 -49.76 -25.58
N LYS A 2 -1.94 -48.73 -24.73
CA LYS A 2 -2.29 -47.34 -25.08
C LYS A 2 -2.06 -46.51 -23.80
N LYS A 3 -1.04 -45.67 -23.87
CA LYS A 3 -0.60 -44.74 -22.83
C LYS A 3 -1.54 -43.55 -22.89
N ILE A 4 -2.16 -43.18 -21.78
CA ILE A 4 -2.77 -41.84 -21.64
C ILE A 4 -2.15 -41.24 -20.40
N PHE A 5 -1.33 -40.22 -20.66
CA PHE A 5 -0.53 -39.49 -19.71
C PHE A 5 -1.44 -38.82 -18.67
N PHE A 6 -1.21 -39.16 -17.40
CA PHE A 6 -1.43 -38.24 -16.29
C PHE A 6 -0.31 -37.19 -16.29
N ILE A 7 -0.53 -36.08 -15.57
CA ILE A 7 0.41 -34.98 -15.27
C ILE A 7 0.31 -33.86 -16.33
N LEU A 8 -0.08 -32.61 -16.04
CA LEU A 8 0.33 -31.75 -14.93
C LEU A 8 -0.80 -30.72 -14.64
N LEU A 9 -1.27 -30.76 -13.40
CA LEU A 9 -1.97 -29.67 -12.72
C LEU A 9 -1.02 -28.45 -12.62
N ILE A 10 -1.57 -27.26 -12.40
CA ILE A 10 -0.94 -25.97 -12.04
C ILE A 10 -1.09 -24.94 -13.17
N VAL A 11 -2.28 -24.34 -13.25
CA VAL A 11 -2.39 -22.92 -13.59
C VAL A 11 -2.84 -22.24 -12.30
N ASN A 12 -1.87 -22.00 -11.42
CA ASN A 12 -2.04 -21.18 -10.24
C ASN A 12 -0.94 -20.13 -10.30
N ILE A 13 -1.24 -18.96 -10.86
CA ILE A 13 -0.62 -17.72 -10.41
C ILE A 13 -1.72 -16.66 -10.48
N SER A 14 -2.32 -16.42 -9.32
CA SER A 14 -3.12 -15.23 -9.04
C SER A 14 -2.38 -13.98 -9.51
N LEU A 15 -2.97 -13.27 -10.48
CA LEU A 15 -2.54 -11.99 -11.03
C LEU A 15 -2.90 -10.84 -10.07
N PHE A 16 -2.37 -10.87 -8.84
CA PHE A 16 -2.43 -9.72 -7.92
C PHE A 16 -1.03 -9.42 -7.41
N ALA A 17 -0.24 -8.81 -8.28
CA ALA A 17 0.89 -7.98 -7.89
C ALA A 17 0.63 -6.58 -8.47
N LEU A 18 -0.41 -5.93 -7.97
CA LEU A 18 -0.35 -4.47 -7.86
C LEU A 18 0.63 -4.23 -6.72
N GLU A 19 1.65 -3.43 -6.97
CA GLU A 19 2.56 -2.92 -5.94
C GLU A 19 1.76 -1.99 -5.02
N ASP A 20 0.85 -2.58 -4.24
CA ASP A 20 0.24 -1.92 -3.10
C ASP A 20 1.39 -1.56 -2.18
N PHE A 21 1.34 -0.32 -1.69
CA PHE A 21 2.21 0.20 -0.65
C PHE A 21 2.32 -0.79 0.53
N GLN A 22 3.17 -1.81 0.42
CA GLN A 22 3.25 -2.90 1.38
C GLN A 22 3.78 -2.32 2.69
N GLY A 23 2.87 -2.16 3.65
CA GLY A 23 3.16 -1.59 4.95
C GLY A 23 2.78 -0.11 5.10
N CYS A 24 2.23 0.55 4.07
CA CYS A 24 1.57 1.84 4.29
C CYS A 24 0.09 1.64 4.62
N LYS A 25 -0.39 2.33 5.64
CA LYS A 25 -1.78 2.33 6.07
C LYS A 25 -2.42 3.67 5.73
N GLU A 26 -3.49 3.66 4.97
CA GLU A 26 -4.30 4.86 4.74
C GLU A 26 -5.32 5.04 5.87
N LEU A 27 -5.39 6.26 6.39
CA LEU A 27 -6.45 6.75 7.28
C LEU A 27 -7.21 7.86 6.55
N LYS A 28 -8.41 7.55 6.08
CA LYS A 28 -9.29 8.53 5.42
C LYS A 28 -9.89 9.48 6.46
N LEU A 29 -9.56 10.77 6.37
CA LEU A 29 -10.14 11.82 7.21
C LEU A 29 -11.39 12.43 6.56
N SER A 30 -11.36 12.58 5.23
CA SER A 30 -12.48 13.02 4.41
C SER A 30 -12.31 12.54 2.97
N GLU A 31 -13.26 12.84 2.09
CA GLU A 31 -13.09 12.56 0.65
C GLU A 31 -11.85 13.28 0.08
N ALA A 32 -11.58 14.51 0.52
CA ALA A 32 -10.45 15.31 0.06
C ALA A 32 -9.14 15.03 0.82
N LYS A 33 -9.15 14.41 2.00
CA LYS A 33 -7.95 14.26 2.83
C LYS A 33 -7.76 12.86 3.38
N SER A 34 -6.54 12.36 3.29
CA SER A 34 -6.08 11.13 3.94
C SER A 34 -4.73 11.32 4.58
N ILE A 35 -4.46 10.52 5.61
CA ILE A 35 -3.10 10.30 6.12
C ILE A 35 -2.63 8.95 5.61
N ILE A 36 -1.43 8.90 5.02
CA ILE A 36 -0.76 7.66 4.62
C ILE A 36 0.42 7.45 5.56
N SER A 37 0.28 6.48 6.45
CA SER A 37 1.33 6.08 7.39
C SER A 37 2.19 5.00 6.78
N CYS A 38 3.41 5.33 6.38
CA CYS A 38 4.38 4.40 5.79
C CYS A 38 5.54 4.08 6.75
N PRO A 39 6.30 3.00 6.53
CA PRO A 39 7.51 2.71 7.30
C PRO A 39 8.59 3.80 7.21
N SER A 40 8.50 4.70 6.24
CA SER A 40 9.38 5.87 6.07
C SER A 40 8.90 7.14 6.79
N GLY A 41 7.65 7.17 7.24
CA GLY A 41 7.03 8.32 7.88
C GLY A 41 5.54 8.45 7.55
N ASP A 42 4.91 9.43 8.18
CA ASP A 42 3.50 9.76 7.96
C ASP A 42 3.38 10.91 6.96
N TYR A 43 2.43 10.79 6.04
CA TYR A 43 2.17 11.77 4.98
C TYR A 43 0.71 12.20 5.00
N GLU A 44 0.44 13.51 4.99
CA GLU A 44 -0.88 14.06 4.70
C GLU A 44 -1.03 14.19 3.18
N VAL A 45 -2.11 13.63 2.65
CA VAL A 45 -2.44 13.64 1.23
C VAL A 45 -3.76 14.37 1.05
N THR A 46 -3.74 15.43 0.25
CA THR A 46 -4.92 16.22 -0.13
C THR A 46 -5.23 16.00 -1.61
N PHE A 47 -6.43 15.50 -1.86
CA PHE A 47 -7.00 15.24 -3.18
C PHE A 47 -7.89 16.41 -3.60
N ASN A 48 -7.83 16.77 -4.87
CA ASN A 48 -8.88 17.58 -5.48
C ASN A 48 -10.16 16.76 -5.57
N LEU A 49 -11.30 17.44 -5.46
CA LEU A 49 -12.61 16.82 -5.59
C LEU A 49 -13.24 17.24 -6.92
N ASP A 50 -13.67 16.26 -7.71
CA ASP A 50 -14.60 16.45 -8.81
C ASP A 50 -15.95 15.80 -8.43
N ARG A 51 -17.00 16.62 -8.38
CA ARG A 51 -18.36 16.20 -7.99
C ARG A 51 -18.39 15.36 -6.70
N ASP A 52 -17.71 15.86 -5.67
CA ASP A 52 -17.59 15.25 -4.33
C ASP A 52 -16.87 13.89 -4.29
N LYS A 53 -16.18 13.51 -5.37
CA LYS A 53 -15.32 12.33 -5.43
C LYS A 53 -13.88 12.75 -5.69
N ARG A 54 -12.92 11.92 -5.27
CA ARG A 54 -11.51 12.15 -5.57
C ARG A 54 -11.30 12.24 -7.06
N ASP A 55 -10.73 13.35 -7.50
CA ASP A 55 -10.21 13.44 -8.84
C ASP A 55 -8.98 12.53 -8.93
N LEU A 56 -9.06 11.53 -9.80
CA LEU A 56 -7.97 10.57 -10.05
C LEU A 56 -7.09 11.02 -11.21
N ILE A 57 -7.46 12.10 -11.90
CA ILE A 57 -6.70 12.70 -13.01
C ILE A 57 -5.68 13.68 -12.43
N ASP A 58 -6.09 14.50 -11.47
CA ASP A 58 -5.23 15.46 -10.79
C ASP A 58 -4.31 14.78 -9.77
N ALA A 59 -3.03 15.13 -9.80
CA ALA A 59 -2.07 14.66 -8.82
C ALA A 59 -2.38 15.24 -7.43
N PRO A 60 -2.48 14.41 -6.36
CA PRO A 60 -2.74 14.91 -5.03
C PRO A 60 -1.52 15.63 -4.46
N THR A 61 -1.78 16.57 -3.54
CA THR A 61 -0.72 17.24 -2.79
C THR A 61 -0.29 16.36 -1.62
N ILE A 62 1.01 16.09 -1.49
CA ILE A 62 1.59 15.21 -0.47
C ILE A 62 2.53 16.02 0.42
N VAL A 63 2.31 15.96 1.74
CA VAL A 63 3.15 16.64 2.74
C VAL A 63 3.57 15.63 3.81
N LYS A 64 4.86 15.53 4.10
CA LYS A 64 5.35 14.69 5.21
C LYS A 64 4.99 15.37 6.53
N ILE A 65 4.24 14.67 7.38
CA ILE A 65 3.77 15.17 8.68
C ILE A 65 4.43 14.48 9.87
N GLY A 66 5.09 13.34 9.66
CA GLY A 66 5.76 12.59 10.72
C GLY A 66 6.94 11.77 10.21
N GLU A 67 7.94 11.56 11.07
CA GLU A 67 9.03 10.62 10.81
C GLU A 67 8.67 9.25 11.39
N ALA A 68 9.11 8.18 10.73
CA ALA A 68 8.93 6.85 11.28
C ALA A 68 9.67 6.73 12.63
N PRO A 69 9.08 6.07 13.64
CA PRO A 69 9.75 5.85 14.90
C PRO A 69 11.04 5.08 14.64
N GLN A 70 12.17 5.66 15.07
CA GLN A 70 13.46 4.99 14.97
C GLN A 70 13.38 3.68 15.75
N LYS A 71 13.75 2.56 15.12
CA LYS A 71 13.84 1.27 15.82
C LYS A 71 14.91 1.39 16.89
N ILE A 72 14.50 1.61 18.14
CA ILE A 72 15.40 1.52 19.29
C ILE A 72 15.75 0.03 19.44
N ILE A 73 16.91 -0.37 18.93
CA ILE A 73 17.46 -1.70 19.18
C ILE A 73 17.89 -1.70 20.64
N GLN A 74 17.04 -2.21 21.54
CA GLN A 74 17.47 -2.53 22.90
C GLN A 74 18.37 -3.75 22.85
N TYR A 75 19.68 -3.53 22.97
CA TYR A 75 20.62 -4.59 23.27
C TYR A 75 20.38 -5.05 24.71
N ILE A 76 19.54 -6.06 24.89
CA ILE A 76 19.47 -6.81 26.15
C ILE A 76 20.73 -7.67 26.20
N ASN A 77 21.82 -7.12 26.75
CA ASN A 77 22.98 -7.92 27.14
C ASN A 77 22.61 -8.67 28.42
N LYS A 78 22.69 -10.01 28.37
CA LYS A 78 22.53 -10.88 29.53
C LYS A 78 23.91 -11.30 30.05
#